data_AF-A0A2A4TJ53-F1
#
_entry.id   AF-A0A2A4TJ53-F1
#
_cell.length_a   1.000
_cell.length_b   1.000
_cell.length_c   1.000
_cell.angle_alpha   90.00
_cell.angle_beta   90.00
_cell.angle_gamma   90.00
#
_symmetry.space_group_name_H-M   'P 1'
#
loop_
_entity.id
_entity.type
_entity.pdbx_description
1 polymer ?
#
loop_
_entity_poly.entity_id
_entity_poly.type
_entity_poly.pdbx_seq_one_letter_code
_entity_poly.pdbx_strand_id
1 'polypeptide(L)'
;MGLHMHFNNDSVQWSIEEVLIIENQKIQEIGSSISFETKDPKSYFTIGNTIFTKANDDYQLFKQFKIKKYNNDSLVLTNDVNTKTFRKLSDSLKTNKTSTIDLKNKQFEVKFEGSIDTLYFEKDFYIRKSNQSDRKWETPYWEIKEVNGFYFLFTGDSFLFLIQRKNEKLYLFKLLKDRINEIELNEINVKSTEINSVIEHVKELRKNNEW
;
A
#
# COMPACT_ATOMS: atom_id res chain seq x y z
N MET A 1 -12.36 -38.56 -5.41
CA MET A 1 -12.96 -37.59 -4.47
C MET A 1 -11.83 -37.02 -3.64
N GLY A 2 -11.58 -35.71 -3.74
CA GLY A 2 -10.45 -35.04 -3.10
C GLY A 2 -10.59 -33.54 -3.25
N LEU A 3 -11.61 -32.97 -2.62
CA LEU A 3 -11.67 -31.53 -2.39
C LEU A 3 -10.97 -31.30 -1.05
N HIS A 4 -9.77 -30.73 -1.09
CA HIS A 4 -9.15 -30.16 0.11
C HIS A 4 -8.73 -28.74 -0.20
N MET A 5 -9.57 -27.79 0.21
CA MET A 5 -9.11 -26.44 0.52
C MET A 5 -9.26 -26.27 2.02
N HIS A 6 -8.17 -25.96 2.70
CA HIS A 6 -8.22 -25.48 4.07
C HIS A 6 -7.43 -24.17 4.11
N PHE A 7 -8.15 -23.06 4.20
CA PHE A 7 -7.60 -21.75 4.52
C PHE A 7 -8.21 -21.34 5.86
N ASN A 8 -7.38 -21.27 6.92
CA ASN A 8 -7.56 -20.51 8.17
C ASN A 8 -6.19 -20.46 8.88
N ASN A 9 -5.79 -19.44 9.64
CA ASN A 9 -6.51 -18.28 10.19
C ASN A 9 -6.26 -16.99 9.41
N ASP A 10 -7.33 -16.20 9.24
CA ASP A 10 -7.41 -14.79 8.82
C ASP A 10 -6.05 -14.10 8.69
N SER A 11 -5.56 -13.92 7.45
CA SER A 11 -4.24 -13.32 7.24
C SER A 11 -4.20 -12.38 6.06
N VAL A 12 -3.46 -11.29 6.25
CA VAL A 12 -3.09 -10.35 5.20
C VAL A 12 -1.73 -10.75 4.66
N GLN A 13 -1.64 -10.89 3.34
CA GLN A 13 -0.42 -11.24 2.63
C GLN A 13 -0.07 -10.16 1.60
N TRP A 14 1.21 -10.03 1.23
CA TRP A 14 1.64 -8.97 0.30
C TRP A 14 2.76 -9.41 -0.65
N SER A 15 2.80 -8.77 -1.80
CA SER A 15 3.93 -8.70 -2.73
C SER A 15 4.36 -7.24 -2.91
N ILE A 16 5.39 -6.97 -3.70
CA ILE A 16 5.89 -5.60 -3.93
C ILE A 16 4.79 -4.66 -4.48
N GLU A 17 3.77 -5.23 -5.14
CA GLU A 17 2.76 -4.48 -5.89
C GLU A 17 1.32 -4.68 -5.35
N GLU A 18 1.08 -5.74 -4.57
CA GLU A 18 -0.29 -6.20 -4.27
C GLU A 18 -0.42 -6.65 -2.80
N VAL A 19 -1.57 -6.36 -2.18
CA VAL A 19 -1.96 -6.94 -0.88
C VAL A 19 -3.18 -7.81 -1.06
N LEU A 20 -3.16 -8.99 -0.46
CA LEU A 20 -4.26 -9.94 -0.45
C LEU A 20 -4.77 -10.18 0.97
N ILE A 21 -6.09 -10.20 1.13
CA ILE A 21 -6.77 -10.77 2.30
C ILE A 21 -7.18 -12.19 1.92
N ILE A 22 -6.82 -13.16 2.75
CA ILE A 22 -7.23 -14.56 2.57
C ILE A 22 -8.01 -15.01 3.79
N GLU A 23 -9.32 -15.18 3.63
CA GLU A 23 -10.25 -15.54 4.69
C GLU A 23 -11.28 -16.55 4.18
N ASN A 24 -11.48 -17.65 4.91
CA ASN A 24 -12.53 -18.64 4.60
C ASN A 24 -12.54 -19.07 3.13
N GLN A 25 -11.36 -19.33 2.56
CA GLN A 25 -11.16 -19.73 1.16
C GLN A 25 -11.51 -18.65 0.12
N LYS A 26 -11.79 -17.40 0.55
CA LYS A 26 -11.93 -16.23 -0.31
C LYS A 26 -10.62 -15.44 -0.32
N ILE A 27 -10.27 -14.90 -1.48
CA ILE A 27 -9.10 -14.05 -1.65
C ILE A 27 -9.60 -12.71 -2.20
N GLN A 28 -9.19 -11.61 -1.56
CA GLN A 28 -9.54 -10.25 -1.96
C GLN A 28 -8.25 -9.43 -2.09
N GLU A 29 -8.09 -8.69 -3.19
CA GLU A 29 -6.99 -7.72 -3.33
C GLU A 29 -7.39 -6.37 -2.73
N ILE A 30 -6.46 -5.76 -1.99
CA ILE A 30 -6.60 -4.40 -1.47
C ILE A 30 -5.90 -3.46 -2.46
N GLY A 31 -6.69 -2.72 -3.22
CA GLY A 31 -6.19 -1.69 -4.14
C GLY A 31 -6.38 -0.28 -3.60
N SER A 32 -5.72 0.69 -4.22
CA SER A 32 -5.97 2.11 -3.96
C SER A 32 -7.29 2.56 -4.59
N SER A 33 -8.11 3.38 -3.91
CA SER A 33 -9.31 3.98 -4.53
C SER A 33 -8.97 5.13 -5.48
N ILE A 34 -7.71 5.59 -5.44
CA ILE A 34 -7.21 6.73 -6.21
C ILE A 34 -6.41 6.27 -7.44
N SER A 35 -6.09 4.98 -7.54
CA SER A 35 -5.53 4.37 -8.75
C SER A 35 -6.60 4.29 -9.84
N PHE A 36 -6.27 4.75 -11.05
CA PHE A 36 -7.13 4.60 -12.22
C PHE A 36 -7.25 3.15 -12.71
N GLU A 37 -6.33 2.27 -12.32
CA GLU A 37 -6.28 0.87 -12.77
C GLU A 37 -6.95 -0.13 -11.80
N THR A 38 -7.19 0.25 -10.53
CA THR A 38 -7.62 -0.69 -9.47
C THR A 38 -8.84 -0.21 -8.69
N LYS A 39 -9.78 0.50 -9.33
CA LYS A 39 -11.00 0.99 -8.68
C LYS A 39 -11.87 -0.14 -8.12
N ASP A 40 -11.83 -1.32 -8.72
CA ASP A 40 -12.53 -2.51 -8.24
C ASP A 40 -11.54 -3.53 -7.68
N PRO A 41 -11.76 -4.05 -6.46
CA PRO A 41 -10.97 -5.15 -5.93
C PRO A 41 -11.09 -6.33 -6.90
N LYS A 42 -9.95 -6.83 -7.41
CA LYS A 42 -9.98 -8.02 -8.25
C LYS A 42 -10.58 -9.17 -7.44
N SER A 43 -11.60 -9.78 -8.01
CA SER A 43 -12.22 -10.96 -7.41
C SER A 43 -11.38 -12.18 -7.78
N TYR A 44 -10.92 -12.88 -6.76
CA TYR A 44 -10.21 -14.14 -6.90
C TYR A 44 -11.13 -15.30 -6.52
N PHE A 45 -10.98 -16.42 -7.22
CA PHE A 45 -11.56 -17.69 -6.78
C PHE A 45 -10.60 -18.84 -7.07
N THR A 46 -10.84 -19.96 -6.41
CA THR A 46 -9.97 -21.13 -6.46
C THR A 46 -10.71 -22.34 -7.03
N ILE A 47 -10.03 -23.12 -7.87
CA ILE A 47 -10.46 -24.47 -8.27
C ILE A 47 -9.25 -25.39 -8.14
N GLY A 48 -9.31 -26.33 -7.20
CA GLY A 48 -8.17 -27.20 -6.88
C GLY A 48 -6.95 -26.39 -6.44
N ASN A 49 -5.83 -26.57 -7.13
CA ASN A 49 -4.58 -25.84 -6.89
C ASN A 49 -4.40 -24.62 -7.81
N THR A 50 -5.48 -24.12 -8.42
CA THR A 50 -5.44 -22.98 -9.33
C THR A 50 -6.23 -21.81 -8.75
N ILE A 51 -5.63 -20.62 -8.75
CA ILE A 51 -6.27 -19.35 -8.46
C ILE A 51 -6.58 -18.65 -9.78
N PHE A 52 -7.80 -18.17 -9.89
CA PHE A 52 -8.29 -17.38 -11.00
C PHE A 52 -8.48 -15.95 -10.53
N THR A 53 -8.00 -14.99 -11.30
CA THR A 53 -8.31 -13.56 -11.12
C THR A 53 -8.92 -13.03 -12.39
N LYS A 54 -9.93 -12.16 -12.27
CA LYS A 54 -10.49 -11.46 -13.42
C LYS A 54 -9.37 -10.65 -14.10
N ALA A 55 -9.21 -10.77 -15.41
CA ALA A 55 -8.36 -9.84 -16.17
C ALA A 55 -9.06 -8.47 -16.27
N ASN A 56 -8.28 -7.40 -16.35
CA ASN A 56 -8.79 -6.03 -16.45
C ASN A 56 -9.36 -5.71 -17.85
N ASP A 57 -9.36 -6.66 -18.78
CA ASP A 57 -9.70 -6.43 -20.17
C ASP A 57 -11.16 -6.81 -20.46
N ASP A 58 -11.81 -6.11 -21.39
CA ASP A 58 -13.21 -6.30 -21.81
C ASP A 58 -13.53 -7.74 -22.28
N TYR A 59 -12.50 -8.51 -22.59
CA TYR A 59 -12.59 -9.95 -22.84
C TYR A 59 -12.54 -10.66 -21.49
N GLN A 60 -13.69 -11.11 -20.99
CA GLN A 60 -13.91 -11.84 -19.73
C GLN A 60 -13.04 -13.12 -19.57
N LEU A 61 -11.72 -12.96 -19.55
CA LEU A 61 -10.75 -14.02 -19.40
C LEU A 61 -10.16 -13.94 -18.00
N PHE A 62 -10.06 -15.09 -17.34
CA PHE A 62 -9.42 -15.18 -16.05
C PHE A 62 -7.92 -15.44 -16.25
N LYS A 63 -7.07 -14.63 -15.60
CA LYS A 63 -5.66 -15.01 -15.44
C LYS A 63 -5.60 -16.17 -14.44
N GLN A 64 -4.89 -17.22 -14.83
CA GLN A 64 -4.76 -18.43 -14.03
C GLN A 64 -3.38 -18.49 -13.41
N PHE A 65 -3.33 -18.81 -12.12
CA PHE A 65 -2.11 -19.04 -11.38
C PHE A 65 -2.18 -20.38 -10.66
N LYS A 66 -1.17 -21.23 -10.83
CA LYS A 66 -0.99 -22.45 -10.04
C LYS A 66 -0.35 -22.11 -8.70
N ILE A 67 -0.87 -22.70 -7.63
CA ILE A 67 -0.26 -22.64 -6.31
C ILE A 67 0.96 -23.58 -6.33
N LYS A 68 2.16 -22.99 -6.33
CA LYS A 68 3.42 -23.74 -6.27
C LYS A 68 3.80 -24.09 -4.83
N LYS A 69 3.50 -23.19 -3.90
CA LYS A 69 3.79 -23.36 -2.47
C LYS A 69 2.77 -22.57 -1.65
N TYR A 70 2.30 -23.16 -0.57
CA TYR A 70 1.50 -22.49 0.45
C TYR A 70 1.89 -23.01 1.83
N ASN A 71 2.21 -22.10 2.75
CA ASN A 71 2.46 -22.39 4.15
C ASN A 71 2.05 -21.19 5.02
N ASN A 72 2.31 -21.28 6.32
CA ASN A 72 1.88 -20.24 7.28
C ASN A 72 2.40 -18.84 6.96
N ASP A 73 3.55 -18.72 6.29
CA ASP A 73 4.25 -17.45 6.10
C ASP A 73 4.25 -16.96 4.65
N SER A 74 3.88 -17.82 3.68
CA SER A 74 4.00 -17.49 2.27
C SER A 74 3.01 -18.23 1.36
N LEU A 75 2.63 -17.56 0.28
CA LEU A 75 1.92 -18.10 -0.85
C LEU A 75 2.72 -17.80 -2.13
N VAL A 76 3.06 -18.84 -2.88
CA VAL A 76 3.78 -18.71 -4.15
C VAL A 76 2.87 -19.16 -5.28
N LEU A 77 2.59 -18.21 -6.18
CA LEU A 77 1.75 -18.38 -7.36
C LEU A 77 2.63 -18.36 -8.60
N THR A 78 2.34 -19.24 -9.57
CA THR A 78 3.06 -19.27 -10.84
C THR A 78 2.10 -19.43 -12.00
N ASN A 79 2.40 -18.80 -13.12
CA ASN A 79 1.86 -19.15 -14.43
C ASN A 79 3.04 -19.36 -15.40
N ASP A 80 2.76 -19.46 -16.69
CA ASP A 80 3.78 -19.75 -17.70
C ASP A 80 4.82 -18.62 -17.87
N VAL A 81 4.52 -17.41 -17.37
CA VAL A 81 5.32 -16.21 -17.58
C VAL A 81 5.92 -15.68 -16.28
N ASN A 82 5.18 -15.76 -15.18
CA ASN A 82 5.44 -15.02 -13.96
C ASN A 82 5.33 -15.91 -12.71
N THR A 83 6.17 -15.60 -11.71
CA THR A 83 6.03 -16.10 -10.34
C THR A 83 5.74 -14.93 -9.40
N LYS A 84 4.63 -14.99 -8.67
CA LYS A 84 4.30 -14.06 -7.60
C LYS A 84 4.54 -14.74 -6.25
N THR A 85 5.22 -14.03 -5.36
CA THR A 85 5.44 -14.50 -3.98
C THR A 85 4.80 -13.51 -3.03
N PHE A 86 3.83 -14.00 -2.28
CA PHE A 86 3.18 -13.27 -1.21
C PHE A 86 3.73 -13.74 0.13
N ARG A 87 3.96 -12.80 1.05
CA ARG A 87 4.39 -13.06 2.42
C ARG A 87 3.31 -12.66 3.39
N LYS A 88 3.10 -13.44 4.44
CA LYS A 88 2.19 -13.07 5.53
C LYS A 88 2.76 -11.88 6.30
N LEU A 89 1.91 -10.91 6.61
CA LEU A 89 2.27 -9.83 7.54
C LEU A 89 2.28 -10.34 8.98
N SER A 90 3.33 -9.99 9.72
CA SER A 90 3.40 -10.27 11.15
C SER A 90 2.35 -9.47 11.91
N ASP A 91 1.67 -10.10 12.87
CA ASP A 91 0.73 -9.42 13.78
C ASP A 91 1.41 -8.31 14.59
N SER A 92 2.74 -8.37 14.75
CA SER A 92 3.52 -7.30 15.38
C SER A 92 3.50 -5.98 14.62
N LEU A 93 3.07 -5.97 13.35
CA LEU A 93 2.90 -4.78 12.53
C LEU A 93 1.48 -4.21 12.59
N LYS A 94 0.55 -4.88 13.28
CA LYS A 94 -0.79 -4.34 13.52
C LYS A 94 -0.69 -3.13 14.43
N THR A 95 -1.51 -2.13 14.15
CA THR A 95 -1.70 -1.00 15.05
C THR A 95 -2.69 -1.42 16.12
N ASN A 96 -2.42 -1.07 17.38
CA ASN A 96 -3.38 -1.33 18.45
C ASN A 96 -4.68 -0.54 18.18
N LYS A 97 -5.83 -1.16 18.42
CA LYS A 97 -7.17 -0.62 18.05
C LYS A 97 -7.51 0.76 18.63
N THR A 98 -6.68 1.33 19.50
CA THR A 98 -6.91 2.61 20.18
C THR A 98 -6.16 3.80 19.58
N SER A 99 -5.20 3.61 18.66
CA SER A 99 -4.47 4.72 18.07
C SER A 99 -4.91 5.00 16.62
N THR A 100 -5.60 6.12 16.42
CA THR A 100 -5.87 6.64 15.08
C THR A 100 -4.58 7.20 14.48
N ILE A 101 -4.25 6.76 13.26
CA ILE A 101 -3.13 7.29 12.51
C ILE A 101 -3.57 8.56 11.82
N ASP A 102 -3.19 9.70 12.39
CA ASP A 102 -3.48 11.02 11.84
C ASP A 102 -2.20 11.64 11.27
N LEU A 103 -2.16 11.72 9.94
CA LEU A 103 -1.11 12.39 9.17
C LEU A 103 -1.51 13.80 8.72
N LYS A 104 -2.80 14.14 8.79
CA LYS A 104 -3.33 15.31 8.11
C LYS A 104 -2.79 16.60 8.72
N ASN A 105 -2.44 17.55 7.86
CA ASN A 105 -1.87 18.85 8.22
C ASN A 105 -0.55 18.74 8.99
N LYS A 106 0.16 17.62 8.84
CA LYS A 106 1.46 17.39 9.47
C LYS A 106 2.56 17.31 8.44
N GLN A 107 3.74 17.72 8.89
CA GLN A 107 4.97 17.65 8.13
C GLN A 107 5.92 16.66 8.79
N PHE A 108 6.56 15.84 7.96
CA PHE A 108 7.50 14.83 8.41
C PHE A 108 8.81 14.95 7.64
N GLU A 109 9.92 14.85 8.38
CA GLU A 109 11.22 14.53 7.79
C GLU A 109 11.36 13.01 7.70
N VAL A 110 11.67 12.52 6.51
CA VAL A 110 11.90 11.11 6.23
C VAL A 110 13.26 10.90 5.61
N LYS A 111 13.98 9.88 6.09
CA LYS A 111 15.29 9.52 5.57
C LYS A 111 15.14 8.27 4.71
N PHE A 112 15.33 8.45 3.40
CA PHE A 112 15.47 7.36 2.45
C PHE A 112 16.96 7.11 2.20
N GLU A 113 17.33 5.94 1.66
CA GLU A 113 18.72 5.52 1.42
C GLU A 113 19.55 6.60 0.67
N GLY A 114 20.21 7.48 1.42
CA GLY A 114 21.04 8.59 0.91
C GLY A 114 20.35 9.96 0.78
N SER A 115 19.04 10.08 0.99
CA SER A 115 18.31 11.36 0.89
C SER A 115 17.50 11.66 2.14
N ILE A 116 17.31 12.96 2.40
CA ILE A 116 16.35 13.44 3.39
C ILE A 116 15.26 14.14 2.59
N ASP A 117 14.04 13.67 2.74
CA ASP A 117 12.88 14.28 2.11
C ASP A 117 11.96 14.85 3.19
N THR A 118 11.20 15.86 2.79
CA THR A 118 10.12 16.43 3.57
C THR A 118 8.79 16.03 2.94
N LEU A 119 7.89 15.48 3.74
CA LEU A 119 6.52 15.15 3.36
C LEU A 119 5.55 16.06 4.09
N TYR A 120 4.58 16.63 3.38
CA TYR A 120 3.43 17.33 3.97
C TYR A 120 2.15 16.64 3.52
N PHE A 121 1.34 16.15 4.45
CA PHE A 121 0.09 15.45 4.13
C PHE A 121 -1.11 16.39 4.29
N GLU A 122 -1.80 16.67 3.18
CA GLU A 122 -3.10 17.33 3.15
C GLU A 122 -4.21 16.27 3.08
N LYS A 123 -5.49 16.68 3.12
CA LYS A 123 -6.65 15.76 3.15
C LYS A 123 -6.62 14.63 2.11
N ASP A 124 -6.21 14.92 0.88
CA ASP A 124 -6.37 14.05 -0.30
C ASP A 124 -5.14 14.08 -1.24
N PHE A 125 -4.04 14.66 -0.78
CA PHE A 125 -2.74 14.66 -1.45
C PHE A 125 -1.63 14.89 -0.45
N TYR A 126 -0.42 14.50 -0.82
CA TYR A 126 0.76 14.91 -0.08
C TYR A 126 1.70 15.65 -1.00
N ILE A 127 2.53 16.48 -0.40
CA ILE A 127 3.56 17.23 -1.09
C ILE A 127 4.91 16.71 -0.63
N ARG A 128 5.78 16.35 -1.57
CA ARG A 128 7.14 15.89 -1.29
C ARG A 128 8.15 16.90 -1.81
N LYS A 129 9.11 17.26 -0.95
CA LYS A 129 10.33 18.00 -1.30
C LYS A 129 11.53 17.12 -1.01
N SER A 130 12.30 16.79 -2.05
CA SER A 130 13.56 16.06 -1.87
C SER A 130 14.72 17.04 -1.75
N ASN A 131 15.61 16.84 -0.78
CA ASN A 131 16.79 17.68 -0.61
C ASN A 131 17.88 17.43 -1.66
N GLN A 132 17.75 16.40 -2.50
CA GLN A 132 18.79 16.01 -3.48
C GLN A 132 18.66 16.67 -4.85
N SER A 133 17.58 17.41 -5.14
CA SER A 133 17.37 17.97 -6.47
C SER A 133 16.63 19.29 -6.42
N ASP A 134 16.85 20.15 -7.42
CA ASP A 134 16.02 21.33 -7.72
C ASP A 134 14.57 20.97 -8.14
N ARG A 135 14.12 19.73 -7.88
CA ARG A 135 12.80 19.24 -8.27
C ARG A 135 11.73 20.02 -7.53
N LYS A 136 10.75 20.44 -8.32
CA LYS A 136 9.48 21.01 -7.91
C LYS A 136 8.74 20.02 -7.01
N TRP A 137 7.95 20.55 -6.10
CA TRP A 137 7.03 19.81 -5.25
C TRP A 137 6.24 18.76 -6.05
N GLU A 138 6.38 17.48 -5.67
CA GLU A 138 5.57 16.38 -6.22
C GLU A 138 4.27 16.30 -5.42
N THR A 139 3.12 16.20 -6.11
CA THR A 139 1.80 16.28 -5.47
C THR A 139 0.91 15.04 -5.67
N PRO A 140 1.45 13.82 -5.49
CA PRO A 140 0.68 12.59 -5.66
C PRO A 140 -0.46 12.49 -4.65
N TYR A 141 -1.49 11.75 -5.05
CA TYR A 141 -2.58 11.37 -4.16
C TYR A 141 -2.08 10.42 -3.06
N TRP A 142 -2.78 10.42 -1.93
CA TRP A 142 -2.64 9.35 -0.94
C TRP A 142 -3.96 8.98 -0.32
N GLU A 143 -4.01 7.77 0.21
CA GLU A 143 -5.08 7.30 1.08
C GLU A 143 -4.50 6.40 2.17
N ILE A 144 -5.18 6.36 3.31
CA ILE A 144 -4.97 5.33 4.32
C ILE A 144 -6.18 4.40 4.34
N LYS A 145 -5.92 3.09 4.35
CA LYS A 145 -6.93 2.05 4.58
C LYS A 145 -6.54 1.20 5.77
N GLU A 146 -7.48 0.99 6.68
CA GLU A 146 -7.37 0.00 7.74
C GLU A 146 -7.98 -1.31 7.25
N VAL A 147 -7.22 -2.40 7.40
CA VAL A 147 -7.66 -3.75 7.05
C VAL A 147 -7.08 -4.72 8.08
N ASN A 148 -7.96 -5.42 8.80
CA ASN A 148 -7.60 -6.46 9.77
C ASN A 148 -6.54 -6.00 10.81
N GLY A 149 -6.60 -4.75 11.24
CA GLY A 149 -5.68 -4.12 12.19
C GLY A 149 -4.39 -3.57 11.56
N PHE A 150 -4.21 -3.69 10.25
CA PHE A 150 -3.09 -3.09 9.52
C PHE A 150 -3.55 -1.80 8.87
N TYR A 151 -2.73 -0.75 8.97
CA TYR A 151 -2.95 0.49 8.25
C TYR A 151 -2.01 0.55 7.06
N PHE A 152 -2.58 0.65 5.86
CA PHE A 152 -1.86 0.80 4.61
C PHE A 152 -1.93 2.24 4.14
N LEU A 153 -0.78 2.84 3.87
CA LEU A 153 -0.65 4.09 3.15
C LEU A 153 -0.39 3.79 1.68
N PHE A 154 -1.36 4.10 0.83
CA PHE A 154 -1.21 4.04 -0.62
C PHE A 154 -0.82 5.42 -1.13
N THR A 155 0.21 5.50 -1.98
CA THR A 155 0.57 6.73 -2.69
C THR A 155 0.34 6.57 -4.19
N GLY A 156 0.11 7.68 -4.89
CA GLY A 156 -0.08 7.71 -6.35
C GLY A 156 1.10 7.15 -7.15
N ASP A 157 2.26 6.98 -6.52
CA ASP A 157 3.49 6.45 -7.13
C ASP A 157 3.57 4.92 -7.08
N SER A 158 2.43 4.24 -6.88
CA SER A 158 2.35 2.77 -6.70
C SER A 158 3.14 2.23 -5.51
N PHE A 159 3.52 3.08 -4.55
CA PHE A 159 4.11 2.62 -3.31
C PHE A 159 3.04 2.30 -2.28
N LEU A 160 3.18 1.10 -1.73
CA LEU A 160 2.43 0.64 -0.59
C LEU A 160 3.35 0.64 0.64
N PHE A 161 2.97 1.41 1.66
CA PHE A 161 3.62 1.34 2.96
C PHE A 161 2.62 0.79 3.99
N LEU A 162 3.10 0.00 4.94
CA LEU A 162 2.38 -0.09 6.21
C LEU A 162 2.74 1.12 7.05
N ILE A 163 1.78 1.61 7.83
CA ILE A 163 2.02 2.65 8.81
C ILE A 163 1.68 2.12 10.21
N GLN A 164 2.61 2.28 11.15
CA GLN A 164 2.45 1.81 12.52
C GLN A 164 3.02 2.84 13.49
N ARG A 165 2.40 2.93 14.69
CA ARG A 165 2.99 3.63 15.82
C ARG A 165 3.76 2.64 16.71
N LYS A 166 5.04 2.91 16.96
CA LYS A 166 5.89 2.18 17.90
C LYS A 166 6.53 3.17 18.88
N ASN A 167 6.34 2.98 20.19
CA ASN A 167 6.89 3.88 21.23
C ASN A 167 6.61 5.36 20.93
N GLU A 168 5.33 5.68 20.68
CA GLU A 168 4.84 7.04 20.33
C GLU A 168 5.32 7.60 18.99
N LYS A 169 6.28 6.96 18.31
CA LYS A 169 6.77 7.37 16.99
C LYS A 169 6.02 6.67 15.86
N LEU A 170 5.85 7.37 14.74
CA LEU A 170 5.25 6.81 13.53
C LEU A 170 6.33 6.25 12.61
N TYR A 171 6.06 5.09 12.02
CA TYR A 171 6.96 4.42 11.08
C TYR A 171 6.20 4.06 9.81
N LEU A 172 6.85 4.27 8.66
CA LEU A 172 6.48 3.66 7.39
C LEU A 172 7.31 2.39 7.18
N PHE A 173 6.66 1.28 6.87
CA PHE A 173 7.32 0.04 6.52
C PHE A 173 7.22 -0.15 5.01
N LYS A 174 8.35 0.02 4.33
CA LYS A 174 8.45 -0.28 2.90
C LYS A 174 8.64 -1.78 2.74
N LEU A 175 7.70 -2.40 2.06
CA LEU A 175 7.64 -3.82 1.80
C LEU A 175 8.48 -4.14 0.56
N LEU A 176 9.60 -4.87 0.71
CA LEU A 176 10.52 -5.25 -0.38
C LEU A 176 10.55 -6.76 -0.58
N LYS A 177 10.94 -7.25 -1.77
CA LYS A 177 10.91 -8.68 -2.11
C LYS A 177 11.41 -9.63 -1.02
N ASP A 178 12.50 -9.25 -0.36
CA ASP A 178 13.23 -10.05 0.60
C ASP A 178 13.23 -9.51 2.03
N ARG A 179 12.89 -8.23 2.23
CA ARG A 179 13.00 -7.54 3.52
C ARG A 179 11.90 -6.50 3.73
N ILE A 180 11.81 -5.99 4.96
CA ILE A 180 10.97 -4.83 5.29
C ILE A 180 11.92 -3.74 5.74
N ASN A 181 11.85 -2.58 5.10
CA ASN A 181 12.61 -1.40 5.51
C ASN A 181 11.73 -0.53 6.41
N GLU A 182 12.21 -0.22 7.61
CA GLU A 182 11.54 0.70 8.53
C GLU A 182 12.04 2.13 8.27
N ILE A 183 11.11 3.08 8.12
CA ILE A 183 11.39 4.50 7.91
C ILE A 183 10.66 5.26 9.00
N GLU A 184 11.41 5.91 9.89
CA GLU A 184 10.83 6.75 10.93
C GLU A 184 10.27 8.05 10.32
N LEU A 185 9.02 8.37 10.67
CA LEU A 185 8.41 9.65 10.38
C LEU A 185 8.72 10.62 11.52
N ASN A 186 9.67 11.52 11.30
CA ASN A 186 10.01 12.55 12.29
C ASN A 186 9.11 13.77 12.08
N GLU A 187 8.09 13.92 12.92
CA GLU A 187 7.22 15.10 12.85
C GLU A 187 8.03 16.38 13.12
N ILE A 188 7.88 17.36 12.23
CA ILE A 188 8.58 18.64 12.31
C ILE A 188 7.57 19.79 12.33
N ASN A 189 7.83 20.79 13.16
CA ASN A 189 7.01 22.00 13.22
C ASN A 189 7.18 22.81 11.96
N VAL A 190 6.07 23.10 11.29
CA VAL A 190 6.07 23.94 10.09
C VAL A 190 6.40 25.38 10.47
N LYS A 191 7.45 25.92 9.85
CA LYS A 191 7.63 27.36 9.66
C LYS A 191 7.80 27.59 8.16
N SER A 192 6.77 28.06 7.44
CA SER A 192 6.93 29.02 6.34
C SER A 192 5.66 29.19 5.51
N THR A 193 5.53 30.38 4.96
CA THR A 193 4.63 30.78 3.87
C THR A 193 4.83 29.98 2.57
N GLU A 194 5.96 29.27 2.41
CA GLU A 194 6.32 28.52 1.20
C GLU A 194 5.41 27.31 0.97
N ILE A 195 5.06 26.56 2.02
CA ILE A 195 4.19 25.38 1.87
C ILE A 195 2.75 25.83 1.52
N ASN A 196 2.29 26.95 2.09
CA ASN A 196 0.95 27.46 1.85
C ASN A 196 0.75 27.86 0.38
N SER A 197 1.74 28.51 -0.25
CA SER A 197 1.61 28.87 -1.68
C SER A 197 1.54 27.65 -2.58
N VAL A 198 2.28 26.59 -2.25
CA VAL A 198 2.23 25.32 -2.99
C VAL A 198 0.87 24.63 -2.79
N ILE A 199 0.39 24.54 -1.55
CA ILE A 199 -0.94 23.97 -1.25
C ILE A 199 -2.03 24.68 -2.04
N GLU A 200 -2.03 26.02 -2.06
CA GLU A 200 -3.05 26.78 -2.77
C GLU A 200 -2.94 26.60 -4.29
N HIS A 201 -1.74 26.62 -4.85
CA HIS A 201 -1.53 26.34 -6.28
C HIS A 201 -2.05 24.94 -6.68
N VAL A 202 -1.77 23.93 -5.85
CA VAL A 202 -2.24 22.55 -6.04
C VAL A 202 -3.76 22.48 -5.99
N LYS A 203 -4.39 23.16 -5.03
CA LYS A 203 -5.86 23.26 -4.93
C LYS A 203 -6.47 23.97 -6.14
N GLU A 204 -5.84 25.01 -6.66
CA GLU A 204 -6.29 25.72 -7.88
C GLU A 204 -6.28 24.81 -9.10
N LEU A 205 -5.15 24.13 -9.35
CA LEU A 205 -5.05 23.16 -10.45
C LEU A 205 -6.15 22.10 -10.35
N ARG A 206 -6.48 21.62 -9.14
CA ARG A 206 -7.54 20.60 -8.93
C ARG A 206 -8.92 21.12 -9.25
N LYS A 207 -9.21 22.38 -8.89
CA LYS A 207 -10.50 23.02 -9.23
C LYS A 207 -10.70 23.14 -10.73
N ASN A 208 -9.62 23.31 -11.49
CA ASN A 208 -9.68 23.51 -12.94
C ASN A 208 -9.66 22.20 -13.75
N ASN A 209 -9.54 21.03 -13.10
CA ASN A 209 -9.27 19.74 -13.77
C ASN A 209 -8.00 19.75 -14.64
N GLU A 210 -7.01 20.56 -14.29
CA GLU A 210 -5.74 20.71 -15.03
C GLU A 210 -4.66 19.75 -14.48
N TRP A 211 -5.07 18.58 -14.01
CA TRP A 211 -4.23 17.55 -13.39
C TRP A 211 -3.93 16.38 -14.31
#